data_AF-A0A7H8ICX7-F1
#
_entry.id   AF-A0A7H8ICX7-F1
#
_cell.length_a   1.000
_cell.length_b   1.000
_cell.length_c   1.000
_cell.angle_alpha   90.00
_cell.angle_beta   90.00
_cell.angle_gamma   90.00
#
_symmetry.space_group_name_H-M   'P 1'
#
loop_
_entity.id
_entity.type
_entity.pdbx_description
1 polymer ?
#
loop_
_entity_poly.entity_id
_entity_poly.type
_entity_poly.pdbx_seq_one_letter_code
_entity_poly.pdbx_strand_id
1 'polypeptide(L)'
;MDRAQKLAAGSDDCEALALLFSDPGIIDDGTVPGRLREILAITEHFAIPGLQTRIRFHDRGFKGQPTPGGPGFRDPWPKSDNQVGHFLSAAGMNFQPDVVRREVGGVGPTVRSLLRAPDNMSDREVVQRLVIGHEKAPDPAVDAPSMAASALGGLSGGSSLGAIVGAAAGAAMSVVSGFRVQFEAVTPSDMSAWAAALSALGNNSVINLAAAEPHLRKIPINYSFSGNSIQDLRLSLCGWYLGQAIANRFASREDVAKWVRINLHA
;
A
#
# COMPACT_ATOMS: atom_id res chain seq x y z
N MET A 1 -11.49 6.58 19.37
CA MET A 1 -10.20 6.46 18.67
C MET A 1 -9.85 4.99 18.64
N ASP A 2 -9.76 4.45 17.43
CA ASP A 2 -9.41 3.05 17.20
C ASP A 2 -8.01 2.73 17.75
N ARG A 3 -7.75 1.49 18.13
CA ARG A 3 -6.49 1.09 18.78
C ARG A 3 -5.27 1.35 17.87
N ALA A 4 -5.41 1.12 16.57
CA ALA A 4 -4.37 1.44 15.60
C ALA A 4 -4.08 2.96 15.54
N GLN A 5 -5.10 3.80 15.66
CA GLN A 5 -4.93 5.26 15.74
C GLN A 5 -4.21 5.69 17.03
N LYS A 6 -4.43 4.99 18.15
CA LYS A 6 -3.72 5.26 19.41
C LYS A 6 -2.25 4.90 19.32
N LEU A 7 -1.91 3.78 18.67
CA LEU A 7 -0.52 3.40 18.41
C LEU A 7 0.18 4.45 17.53
N ALA A 8 -0.44 4.85 16.43
CA ALA A 8 0.09 5.89 15.55
C ALA A 8 0.29 7.25 16.25
N ALA A 9 -0.51 7.56 17.28
CA ALA A 9 -0.38 8.80 18.04
C ALA A 9 0.71 8.77 19.14
N GLY A 10 1.17 7.59 19.57
CA GLY A 10 2.02 7.41 20.75
C GLY A 10 3.50 7.11 20.48
N SER A 11 3.85 6.77 19.24
CA SER A 11 5.23 6.46 18.81
C SER A 11 5.54 7.14 17.48
N ASP A 12 6.77 6.99 16.96
CA ASP A 12 6.99 7.23 15.53
C ASP A 12 6.25 6.17 14.67
N ASP A 13 6.07 6.46 13.39
CA ASP A 13 5.19 5.67 12.51
C ASP A 13 5.74 4.29 12.18
N CYS A 14 7.06 4.17 12.05
CA CYS A 14 7.69 2.87 11.82
C CYS A 14 7.63 1.98 13.07
N GLU A 15 7.74 2.54 14.28
CA GLU A 15 7.48 1.79 15.51
C GLU A 15 6.00 1.45 15.66
N ALA A 16 5.09 2.35 15.28
CA ALA A 16 3.65 2.06 15.26
C ALA A 16 3.35 0.87 14.35
N LEU A 17 3.97 0.80 13.16
CA LEU A 17 3.89 -0.34 12.26
C LEU A 17 4.41 -1.63 12.90
N ALA A 18 5.52 -1.60 13.63
CA ALA A 18 6.02 -2.78 14.35
C ALA A 18 5.05 -3.21 15.47
N LEU A 19 4.48 -2.25 16.19
CA LEU A 19 3.51 -2.51 17.26
C LEU A 19 2.20 -3.11 16.73
N LEU A 20 1.75 -2.76 15.52
CA LEU A 20 0.58 -3.39 14.91
C LEU A 20 0.70 -4.93 14.87
N PHE A 21 1.90 -5.48 14.62
CA PHE A 21 2.10 -6.92 14.62
C PHE A 21 2.09 -7.52 16.03
N SER A 22 2.74 -6.87 17.00
CA SER A 22 2.95 -7.41 18.35
C SER A 22 1.90 -7.03 19.39
N ASP A 23 0.95 -6.16 19.05
CA ASP A 23 -0.06 -5.68 20.00
C ASP A 23 -1.08 -6.79 20.37
N PRO A 24 -1.13 -7.28 21.62
CA PRO A 24 -2.06 -8.32 22.02
C PRO A 24 -3.54 -7.88 22.01
N GLY A 25 -3.82 -6.58 21.90
CA GLY A 25 -5.20 -6.07 21.85
C GLY A 25 -5.82 -5.97 20.46
N ILE A 26 -5.09 -6.32 19.40
CA ILE A 26 -5.68 -6.58 18.08
C ILE A 26 -6.10 -8.06 18.07
N ILE A 27 -7.38 -8.31 17.84
CA ILE A 27 -7.97 -9.65 17.87
C ILE A 27 -7.89 -10.28 16.49
N ASP A 28 -7.37 -11.51 16.42
CA ASP A 28 -7.15 -12.26 15.18
C ASP A 28 -7.20 -13.78 15.47
N ASP A 29 -6.79 -14.61 14.50
CA ASP A 29 -6.87 -16.09 14.60
C ASP A 29 -5.68 -16.76 15.33
N GLY A 30 -4.81 -16.00 16.01
CA GLY A 30 -3.62 -16.56 16.66
C GLY A 30 -2.41 -16.82 15.73
N THR A 31 -2.56 -16.65 14.41
CA THR A 31 -1.47 -16.86 13.43
C THR A 31 -0.80 -15.55 12.98
N VAL A 32 0.36 -15.65 12.31
CA VAL A 32 1.04 -14.52 11.67
C VAL A 32 0.29 -14.03 10.42
N PRO A 33 -0.18 -14.90 9.50
CA PRO A 33 -1.08 -14.51 8.41
C PRO A 33 -2.38 -13.84 8.88
N GLY A 34 -2.99 -14.35 9.95
CA GLY A 34 -4.20 -13.76 10.53
C GLY A 34 -3.97 -12.36 11.06
N ARG A 35 -2.81 -12.11 11.69
CA ARG A 35 -2.41 -10.76 12.11
C ARG A 35 -2.31 -9.79 10.94
N LEU A 36 -1.64 -10.17 9.84
CA LEU A 36 -1.57 -9.29 8.67
C LEU A 36 -2.97 -9.02 8.10
N ARG A 37 -3.83 -10.04 8.01
CA ARG A 37 -5.20 -9.88 7.54
C ARG A 37 -5.98 -8.86 8.38
N GLU A 38 -5.86 -8.92 9.70
CA GLU A 38 -6.52 -7.98 10.59
C GLU A 38 -5.95 -6.56 10.46
N ILE A 39 -4.62 -6.42 10.38
CA ILE A 39 -3.98 -5.12 10.13
C ILE A 39 -4.52 -4.50 8.84
N LEU A 40 -4.60 -5.27 7.76
CA LEU A 40 -5.18 -4.79 6.50
C LEU A 40 -6.64 -4.39 6.69
N ALA A 41 -7.46 -5.22 7.33
CA ALA A 41 -8.87 -4.92 7.56
C ALA A 41 -9.11 -3.61 8.36
N ILE A 42 -8.31 -3.34 9.40
CA ILE A 42 -8.46 -2.12 10.22
C ILE A 42 -7.82 -0.89 9.58
N THR A 43 -6.84 -1.08 8.70
CA THR A 43 -6.14 0.04 8.05
C THR A 43 -6.69 0.37 6.67
N GLU A 44 -7.40 -0.52 5.98
CA GLU A 44 -7.92 -0.32 4.63
C GLU A 44 -9.02 0.75 4.54
N HIS A 45 -9.08 1.42 3.38
CA HIS A 45 -10.17 2.32 3.03
C HIS A 45 -11.39 1.55 2.52
N PHE A 46 -12.57 1.83 3.08
CA PHE A 46 -13.80 1.08 2.77
C PHE A 46 -14.24 1.15 1.31
N ALA A 47 -14.03 2.28 0.63
CA ALA A 47 -14.48 2.47 -0.74
C ALA A 47 -13.59 1.74 -1.76
N ILE A 48 -12.32 1.53 -1.42
CA ILE A 48 -11.33 0.90 -2.30
C ILE A 48 -10.43 -0.02 -1.45
N PRO A 49 -10.96 -1.16 -1.00
CA PRO A 49 -10.22 -2.09 -0.15
C PRO A 49 -8.93 -2.54 -0.83
N GLY A 50 -7.84 -2.58 -0.06
CA GLY A 50 -6.52 -3.04 -0.47
C GLY A 50 -5.68 -2.07 -1.30
N LEU A 51 -6.22 -0.94 -1.76
CA LEU A 51 -5.47 0.06 -2.52
C LEU A 51 -5.16 1.36 -1.74
N GLN A 52 -5.84 1.59 -0.61
CA GLN A 52 -5.63 2.78 0.22
C GLN A 52 -5.77 2.46 1.70
N THR A 53 -5.00 3.17 2.53
CA THR A 53 -5.12 3.13 3.99
C THR A 53 -5.91 4.34 4.53
N ARG A 54 -6.65 4.15 5.62
CA ARG A 54 -7.45 5.18 6.30
C ARG A 54 -6.69 5.87 7.44
N ILE A 55 -5.65 5.25 7.96
CA ILE A 55 -4.86 5.78 9.07
C ILE A 55 -3.79 6.72 8.50
N ARG A 56 -3.75 7.95 9.00
CA ARG A 56 -2.65 8.88 8.70
C ARG A 56 -1.45 8.54 9.56
N PHE A 57 -0.30 8.45 8.92
CA PHE A 57 1.00 8.35 9.54
C PHE A 57 1.75 9.66 9.24
N HIS A 58 2.80 10.00 9.98
CA HIS A 58 3.57 11.23 9.81
C HIS A 58 4.98 11.00 9.26
N ASP A 59 5.23 9.80 8.73
CA ASP A 59 6.49 9.34 8.11
C ASP A 59 7.75 9.51 8.97
N ARG A 60 7.58 9.28 10.27
CA ARG A 60 8.64 9.32 11.28
C ARG A 60 9.17 7.92 11.57
N GLY A 61 10.44 7.87 11.99
CA GLY A 61 11.09 6.64 12.46
C GLY A 61 11.66 5.75 11.36
N PHE A 62 11.42 6.04 10.08
CA PHE A 62 12.02 5.29 8.98
C PHE A 62 13.50 5.65 8.79
N LYS A 63 14.35 4.65 8.53
CA LYS A 63 15.78 4.84 8.25
C LYS A 63 16.01 5.59 6.94
N GLY A 64 17.06 6.41 6.87
CA GLY A 64 17.47 7.11 5.64
C GLY A 64 17.36 8.63 5.69
N GLN A 65 17.33 9.25 4.52
CA GLN A 65 17.31 10.71 4.37
C GLN A 65 16.12 11.17 3.51
N PRO A 66 15.42 12.24 3.92
CA PRO A 66 14.29 12.80 3.19
C PRO A 66 14.76 13.73 2.06
N THR A 67 15.66 13.24 1.20
CA THR A 67 16.18 13.96 0.04
C THR A 67 15.85 13.20 -1.23
N PRO A 68 15.43 13.86 -2.33
CA PRO A 68 15.10 13.16 -3.57
C PRO A 68 16.25 12.25 -4.03
N GLY A 69 15.98 10.95 -4.15
CA GLY A 69 16.99 9.96 -4.54
C GLY A 69 17.96 9.51 -3.43
N GLY A 70 17.83 10.07 -2.23
CA GLY A 70 18.65 9.78 -1.05
C GLY A 70 18.55 8.32 -0.57
N PRO A 71 19.40 7.88 0.37
CA PRO A 71 19.39 6.52 0.87
C PRO A 71 18.23 6.22 1.82
N GLY A 72 17.89 4.95 1.96
CA GLY A 72 16.87 4.44 2.89
C GLY A 72 15.45 4.67 2.40
N PHE A 73 14.52 4.88 3.33
CA PHE A 73 13.09 4.93 3.05
C PHE A 73 12.47 6.28 3.31
N ARG A 74 13.09 7.29 3.92
CA ARG A 74 12.37 8.53 4.24
C ARG A 74 11.93 9.28 2.98
N ASP A 75 10.62 9.49 2.85
CA ASP A 75 10.03 10.20 1.71
C ASP A 75 10.57 11.65 1.64
N PRO A 76 11.06 12.12 0.48
CA PRO A 76 11.46 13.51 0.29
C PRO A 76 10.29 14.51 0.20
N TRP A 77 9.04 14.06 0.09
CA TRP A 77 7.86 14.90 -0.14
C TRP A 77 7.08 15.14 1.16
N PRO A 78 7.12 16.34 1.77
CA PRO A 78 6.46 16.59 3.06
C PRO A 78 4.93 16.50 3.06
N LYS A 79 4.31 16.39 1.88
CA LYS A 79 2.85 16.27 1.70
C LYS A 79 2.39 14.84 1.51
N SER A 80 3.31 13.92 1.21
CA SER A 80 3.06 12.49 1.20
C SER A 80 3.28 12.05 2.64
N ASP A 81 2.20 11.80 3.38
CA ASP A 81 2.19 11.44 4.81
C ASP A 81 1.66 10.01 5.01
N ASN A 82 2.17 9.04 4.23
CA ASN A 82 1.60 7.68 4.20
C ASN A 82 2.56 6.55 3.86
N GLN A 83 3.82 6.62 4.29
CA GLN A 83 4.81 5.55 4.03
C GLN A 83 4.37 4.18 4.57
N VAL A 84 3.75 4.15 5.75
CA VAL A 84 3.15 2.91 6.26
C VAL A 84 2.06 2.37 5.31
N GLY A 85 1.28 3.24 4.68
CA GLY A 85 0.30 2.86 3.66
C GLY A 85 0.92 2.24 2.42
N HIS A 86 2.01 2.80 1.88
CA HIS A 86 2.75 2.19 0.76
C HIS A 86 3.23 0.78 1.13
N PHE A 87 3.84 0.65 2.32
CA PHE A 87 4.32 -0.63 2.83
C PHE A 87 3.20 -1.67 2.96
N LEU A 88 2.11 -1.32 3.65
CA LEU A 88 1.00 -2.23 3.91
C LEU A 88 0.23 -2.59 2.65
N SER A 89 0.07 -1.65 1.71
CA SER A 89 -0.58 -1.91 0.42
C SER A 89 0.21 -2.95 -0.38
N ALA A 90 1.52 -2.79 -0.50
CA ALA A 90 2.36 -3.78 -1.19
C ALA A 90 2.39 -5.14 -0.48
N ALA A 91 2.40 -5.15 0.86
CA ALA A 91 2.32 -6.39 1.65
C ALA A 91 0.99 -7.11 1.44
N GLY A 92 -0.13 -6.39 1.53
CA GLY A 92 -1.47 -6.93 1.33
C GLY A 92 -1.68 -7.45 -0.07
N MET A 93 -1.25 -6.69 -1.09
CA MET A 93 -1.35 -7.10 -2.49
C MET A 93 -0.62 -8.40 -2.80
N ASN A 94 0.58 -8.62 -2.25
CA ASN A 94 1.29 -9.88 -2.48
C ASN A 94 0.78 -11.02 -1.57
N PHE A 95 0.21 -10.71 -0.40
CA PHE A 95 -0.40 -11.68 0.51
C PHE A 95 -1.76 -12.19 0.02
N GLN A 96 -2.57 -11.30 -0.57
CA GLN A 96 -3.91 -11.56 -1.10
C GLN A 96 -4.06 -10.96 -2.50
N PRO A 97 -3.40 -11.54 -3.52
CA PRO A 97 -3.45 -11.01 -4.87
C PRO A 97 -4.87 -11.03 -5.47
N ASP A 98 -5.75 -11.91 -4.98
CA ASP A 98 -7.15 -11.99 -5.37
C ASP A 98 -7.98 -10.77 -4.97
N VAL A 99 -7.42 -9.81 -4.22
CA VAL A 99 -8.03 -8.50 -3.96
C VAL A 99 -8.48 -7.80 -5.24
N VAL A 100 -7.81 -8.02 -6.37
CA VAL A 100 -8.21 -7.42 -7.66
C VAL A 100 -9.52 -7.98 -8.22
N ARG A 101 -10.01 -9.10 -7.67
CA ARG A 101 -11.31 -9.67 -8.02
C ARG A 101 -12.44 -9.10 -7.18
N ARG A 102 -12.15 -8.28 -6.16
CA ARG A 102 -13.19 -7.63 -5.37
C ARG A 102 -13.90 -6.58 -6.22
N GLU A 103 -15.21 -6.51 -6.03
CA GLU A 103 -16.07 -5.52 -6.67
C GLU A 103 -15.89 -4.15 -6.03
N VAL A 104 -15.72 -3.12 -6.84
CA VAL A 104 -15.66 -1.74 -6.34
C VAL A 104 -17.05 -1.33 -5.82
N GLY A 105 -17.12 -0.89 -4.56
CA GLY A 105 -18.38 -0.58 -3.90
C GLY A 105 -19.28 -1.79 -3.60
N GLY A 106 -18.75 -3.02 -3.69
CA GLY A 106 -19.44 -4.26 -3.32
C GLY A 106 -20.55 -4.74 -4.26
N VAL A 107 -20.82 -4.02 -5.35
CA VAL A 107 -21.78 -4.39 -6.42
C VAL A 107 -21.31 -3.97 -7.82
N GLY A 108 -20.09 -3.42 -7.93
CA GLY A 108 -19.54 -2.85 -9.16
C GLY A 108 -18.64 -3.82 -9.92
N PRO A 109 -18.02 -3.35 -11.03
CA PRO A 109 -17.00 -4.13 -11.70
C PRO A 109 -15.81 -4.40 -10.77
N THR A 110 -15.09 -5.49 -11.05
CA THR A 110 -13.88 -5.83 -10.29
C THR A 110 -12.76 -4.85 -10.59
N VAL A 111 -11.83 -4.65 -9.65
CA VAL A 111 -10.62 -3.84 -9.88
C VAL A 111 -9.90 -4.32 -11.15
N ARG A 112 -9.77 -5.64 -11.32
CA ARG A 112 -9.16 -6.24 -12.51
C ARG A 112 -9.85 -5.83 -13.81
N SER A 113 -11.18 -5.90 -13.85
CA SER A 113 -11.97 -5.50 -15.03
C SER A 113 -11.77 -4.02 -15.36
N LEU A 114 -11.72 -3.18 -14.32
CA LEU A 114 -11.53 -1.74 -14.44
C LEU A 114 -10.16 -1.35 -14.98
N LEU A 115 -9.11 -2.09 -14.56
CA LEU A 115 -7.76 -1.95 -15.09
C LEU A 115 -7.61 -2.45 -16.53
N ARG A 116 -8.62 -3.18 -17.05
CA ARG A 116 -8.56 -3.90 -18.33
C ARG A 116 -7.35 -4.86 -18.39
N ALA A 117 -7.08 -5.53 -17.28
CA ALA A 117 -5.99 -6.49 -17.22
C ALA A 117 -6.28 -7.69 -18.16
N PRO A 118 -5.33 -8.12 -19.00
CA PRO A 118 -5.50 -9.27 -19.90
C PRO A 118 -5.92 -10.54 -19.15
N ASP A 119 -6.84 -11.33 -19.69
CA ASP A 119 -7.34 -12.55 -19.02
C ASP A 119 -6.26 -13.59 -18.70
N ASN A 120 -5.18 -13.60 -19.49
CA ASN A 120 -4.03 -14.49 -19.28
C ASN A 120 -3.02 -13.98 -18.24
N MET A 121 -3.20 -12.80 -17.67
CA MET A 121 -2.34 -12.25 -16.62
C MET A 121 -2.80 -12.75 -15.24
N SER A 122 -1.92 -13.33 -14.44
CA SER A 122 -2.29 -13.75 -13.08
C SER A 122 -2.66 -12.56 -12.18
N ASP A 123 -3.48 -12.77 -11.16
CA ASP A 123 -3.81 -11.68 -10.22
C ASP A 123 -2.57 -11.13 -9.50
N ARG A 124 -1.59 -12.00 -9.25
CA ARG A 124 -0.31 -11.61 -8.68
C ARG A 124 0.47 -10.66 -9.60
N GLU A 125 0.47 -10.92 -10.91
CA GLU A 125 1.07 -10.00 -11.86
C GLU A 125 0.29 -8.68 -11.96
N VAL A 126 -1.05 -8.72 -11.84
CA VAL A 126 -1.87 -7.51 -11.83
C VAL A 126 -1.52 -6.61 -10.65
N VAL A 127 -1.52 -7.16 -9.44
CA VAL A 127 -1.18 -6.37 -8.24
C VAL A 127 0.28 -5.93 -8.24
N GLN A 128 1.21 -6.73 -8.77
CA GLN A 128 2.60 -6.31 -8.91
C GLN A 128 2.73 -5.08 -9.83
N ARG A 129 1.98 -5.04 -10.93
CA ARG A 129 1.92 -3.86 -11.81
C ARG A 129 1.30 -2.66 -11.11
N LEU A 130 0.28 -2.84 -10.27
CA LEU A 130 -0.25 -1.74 -9.47
C LEU A 130 0.79 -1.16 -8.52
N VAL A 131 1.48 -2.02 -7.75
CA VAL A 131 2.53 -1.59 -6.80
C VAL A 131 3.66 -0.84 -7.49
N ILE A 132 4.16 -1.36 -8.62
CA ILE A 132 5.22 -0.67 -9.38
C ILE A 132 4.69 0.61 -10.01
N GLY A 133 3.49 0.55 -10.59
CA GLY A 133 2.88 1.64 -11.36
C GLY A 133 2.53 2.85 -10.52
N HIS A 134 2.22 2.65 -9.25
CA HIS A 134 1.98 3.69 -8.26
C HIS A 134 3.13 4.71 -8.21
N GLU A 135 4.38 4.25 -8.37
CA GLU A 135 5.57 5.11 -8.37
C GLU A 135 5.87 5.74 -9.73
N LYS A 136 5.13 5.39 -10.79
CA LYS A 136 5.38 5.85 -12.17
C LYS A 136 4.38 6.91 -12.66
N ALA A 137 3.17 6.91 -12.13
CA ALA A 137 2.10 7.82 -12.51
C ALA A 137 1.59 8.57 -11.28
N PRO A 138 0.92 9.72 -11.44
CA PRO A 138 0.44 10.47 -10.28
C PRO A 138 -0.61 9.65 -9.53
N ASP A 139 -0.75 9.94 -8.24
CA ASP A 139 -1.85 9.39 -7.48
C ASP A 139 -3.20 9.75 -8.10
N PRO A 140 -4.19 8.85 -8.02
CA PRO A 140 -5.53 9.17 -8.48
C PRO A 140 -6.05 10.39 -7.73
N ALA A 141 -6.38 11.45 -8.46
CA ALA A 141 -6.94 12.65 -7.85
C ALA A 141 -8.28 12.32 -7.18
N VAL A 142 -8.29 12.29 -5.86
CA VAL A 142 -9.53 12.27 -5.07
C VAL A 142 -9.95 13.73 -4.91
N ASP A 143 -10.78 14.24 -5.82
CA ASP A 143 -11.34 15.59 -5.67
C ASP A 143 -12.15 15.64 -4.36
N ALA A 144 -11.56 16.25 -3.33
CA ALA A 144 -12.10 16.40 -1.98
C ALA A 144 -13.57 16.93 -1.92
N PRO A 145 -14.08 17.76 -2.85
CA PRO A 145 -15.49 18.18 -2.83
C PRO A 145 -16.48 17.02 -3.07
N SER A 146 -16.07 15.96 -3.79
CA SER A 146 -16.93 14.82 -4.09
C SER A 146 -17.15 13.89 -2.88
N MET A 147 -16.16 13.80 -1.99
CA MET A 147 -16.26 13.01 -0.75
C MET A 147 -17.02 13.74 0.35
N ALA A 148 -16.89 15.08 0.45
CA ALA A 148 -17.67 15.86 1.40
C ALA A 148 -19.18 15.82 1.07
N ALA A 149 -19.56 15.84 -0.21
CA ALA A 149 -20.95 15.66 -0.64
C ALA A 149 -21.49 14.26 -0.32
N SER A 150 -20.65 13.23 -0.43
CA SER A 150 -21.01 11.83 -0.10
C SER A 150 -21.15 11.60 1.41
N ALA A 151 -20.39 12.31 2.24
CA ALA A 151 -20.44 12.22 3.71
C ALA A 151 -21.50 13.15 4.35
N LEU A 152 -21.78 14.33 3.76
CA LEU A 152 -22.76 15.31 4.25
C LEU A 152 -24.17 15.13 3.67
N GLY A 153 -24.32 14.53 2.49
CA GLY A 153 -25.63 14.23 1.89
C GLY A 153 -26.45 13.16 2.63
N GLY A 154 -25.85 12.49 3.62
CA GLY A 154 -26.53 11.53 4.50
C GLY A 154 -27.28 12.16 5.69
N LEU A 155 -27.18 13.47 5.91
CA LEU A 155 -27.74 14.13 7.11
C LEU A 155 -28.74 15.26 6.85
N SER A 156 -29.06 15.59 5.60
CA SER A 156 -30.08 16.59 5.28
C SER A 156 -31.20 16.02 4.41
N GLY A 157 -32.32 15.68 5.07
CA GLY A 157 -33.68 15.72 4.54
C GLY A 157 -33.92 15.24 3.11
N GLY A 158 -34.23 13.95 2.95
CA GLY A 158 -35.02 13.41 1.84
C GLY A 158 -34.37 13.43 0.47
N SER A 159 -33.69 12.35 0.08
CA SER A 159 -33.38 12.03 -1.34
C SER A 159 -32.95 10.56 -1.46
N SER A 160 -33.44 9.90 -2.52
CA SER A 160 -33.35 8.46 -2.79
C SER A 160 -31.94 7.85 -2.69
N LEU A 161 -31.86 6.60 -2.21
CA LEU A 161 -30.69 5.69 -2.24
C LEU A 161 -29.85 5.78 -3.54
N GLY A 162 -30.46 6.07 -4.69
CA GLY A 162 -29.77 6.24 -5.97
C GLY A 162 -28.80 7.43 -6.07
N ALA A 163 -29.02 8.52 -5.32
CA ALA A 163 -28.17 9.71 -5.36
C ALA A 163 -26.87 9.53 -4.55
N ILE A 164 -26.96 8.81 -3.43
CA ILE A 164 -25.81 8.46 -2.57
C ILE A 164 -24.89 7.44 -3.29
N VAL A 165 -25.49 6.48 -4.00
CA VAL A 165 -24.75 5.49 -4.81
C VAL A 165 -24.09 6.16 -6.02
N GLY A 166 -24.75 7.13 -6.68
CA GLY A 166 -24.21 7.82 -7.84
C GLY A 166 -22.97 8.67 -7.57
N ALA A 167 -22.92 9.40 -6.44
CA ALA A 167 -21.77 10.21 -6.05
C ALA A 167 -20.56 9.35 -5.63
N ALA A 168 -20.80 8.26 -4.89
CA ALA A 168 -19.77 7.29 -4.53
C ALA A 168 -19.20 6.56 -5.76
N ALA A 169 -20.05 6.21 -6.73
CA ALA A 169 -19.62 5.60 -7.99
C ALA A 169 -18.77 6.56 -8.84
N GLY A 170 -19.11 7.85 -8.93
CA GLY A 170 -18.33 8.84 -9.66
C GLY A 170 -16.92 9.04 -9.09
N ALA A 171 -16.80 9.17 -7.76
CA ALA A 171 -15.50 9.27 -7.09
C ALA A 171 -14.68 7.99 -7.25
N ALA A 172 -15.30 6.81 -7.13
CA ALA A 172 -14.65 5.52 -7.36
C ALA A 172 -14.13 5.40 -8.80
N MET A 173 -14.88 5.86 -9.81
CA MET A 173 -14.46 5.82 -11.22
C MET A 173 -13.29 6.75 -11.54
N SER A 174 -13.22 7.94 -10.92
CA SER A 174 -12.04 8.83 -11.04
C SER A 174 -10.79 8.15 -10.49
N VAL A 175 -10.91 7.56 -9.30
CA VAL A 175 -9.80 6.85 -8.66
C VAL A 175 -9.33 5.66 -9.50
N VAL A 176 -10.28 4.92 -10.06
CA VAL A 176 -10.02 3.82 -10.98
C VAL A 176 -9.26 4.25 -12.24
N SER A 177 -9.59 5.42 -12.81
CA SER A 177 -8.86 5.95 -13.96
C SER A 177 -7.38 6.17 -13.64
N GLY A 178 -7.07 6.68 -12.44
CA GLY A 178 -5.69 6.83 -11.97
C GLY A 178 -4.96 5.49 -11.84
N PHE A 179 -5.60 4.49 -11.21
CA PHE A 179 -5.01 3.15 -11.09
C PHE A 179 -4.76 2.49 -12.45
N ARG A 180 -5.61 2.75 -13.44
CA ARG A 180 -5.40 2.25 -14.79
C ARG A 180 -4.18 2.88 -15.45
N VAL A 181 -3.95 4.19 -15.29
CA VAL A 181 -2.73 4.85 -15.78
C VAL A 181 -1.49 4.26 -15.10
N GLN A 182 -1.54 4.04 -13.78
CA GLN A 182 -0.47 3.38 -13.03
C GLN A 182 -0.17 1.98 -13.59
N PHE A 183 -1.21 1.15 -13.79
CA PHE A 183 -1.08 -0.20 -14.34
C PHE A 183 -0.48 -0.22 -15.75
N GLU A 184 -0.96 0.66 -16.64
CA GLU A 184 -0.50 0.77 -18.03
C GLU A 184 0.93 1.33 -18.14
N ALA A 185 1.38 2.12 -17.16
CA ALA A 185 2.74 2.67 -17.12
C ALA A 185 3.83 1.60 -16.87
N VAL A 186 3.47 0.40 -16.41
CA VAL A 186 4.43 -0.68 -16.10
C VAL A 186 4.75 -1.53 -17.32
N THR A 187 6.02 -1.60 -17.66
CA THR A 187 6.56 -2.39 -18.78
C THR A 187 7.05 -3.77 -18.32
N PRO A 188 7.24 -4.73 -19.24
CA PRO A 188 7.91 -5.99 -18.92
C PRO A 188 9.32 -5.79 -18.32
N SER A 189 10.07 -4.76 -18.77
CA SER A 189 11.39 -4.45 -18.23
C SER A 189 11.32 -4.03 -16.77
N ASP A 190 10.29 -3.27 -16.37
CA ASP A 190 10.08 -2.88 -14.97
C ASP A 190 9.80 -4.09 -14.09
N MET A 191 8.97 -5.02 -14.59
CA MET A 191 8.66 -6.28 -13.90
C MET A 191 9.92 -7.14 -13.71
N SER A 192 10.78 -7.24 -14.74
CA SER A 192 12.07 -7.94 -14.63
C SER A 192 13.03 -7.26 -13.66
N ALA A 193 13.08 -5.92 -13.67
CA ALA A 193 13.89 -5.15 -12.73
C ALA A 193 13.43 -5.34 -11.28
N TRP A 194 12.12 -5.32 -11.04
CA TRP A 194 11.53 -5.61 -9.73
C TRP A 194 11.86 -7.03 -9.25
N ALA A 195 11.69 -8.04 -10.11
CA ALA A 195 12.00 -9.42 -9.77
C ALA A 195 13.48 -9.60 -9.40
N ALA A 196 14.38 -8.97 -10.15
CA ALA A 196 15.81 -8.97 -9.85
C ALA A 196 16.11 -8.23 -8.52
N ALA A 197 15.46 -7.10 -8.26
CA ALA A 197 15.57 -6.38 -7.00
C ALA A 197 15.12 -7.23 -5.80
N LEU A 198 13.97 -7.91 -5.93
CA LEU A 198 13.44 -8.79 -4.89
C LEU A 198 14.36 -9.98 -4.63
N SER A 199 14.93 -10.57 -5.68
CA SER A 199 15.93 -11.63 -5.54
C SER A 199 17.20 -11.14 -4.84
N ALA A 200 17.68 -9.95 -5.19
CA ALA A 200 18.89 -9.35 -4.63
C ALA A 200 18.70 -8.89 -3.17
N LEU A 201 17.47 -8.57 -2.78
CA LEU A 201 17.10 -8.28 -1.40
C LEU A 201 17.45 -9.44 -0.44
N GLY A 202 17.40 -10.67 -0.98
CA GLY A 202 17.74 -11.90 -0.28
C GLY A 202 16.63 -12.40 0.64
N ASN A 203 16.93 -13.47 1.36
CA ASN A 203 16.03 -14.11 2.31
C ASN A 203 16.62 -14.17 3.72
N ASN A 204 17.44 -13.19 4.11
CA ASN A 204 18.05 -13.10 5.44
C ASN A 204 17.21 -12.26 6.41
N SER A 205 17.46 -12.40 7.72
CA SER A 205 16.76 -11.60 8.74
C SER A 205 16.97 -10.09 8.55
N VAL A 206 18.11 -9.73 7.95
CA VAL A 206 18.45 -8.39 7.48
C VAL A 206 18.40 -8.37 5.96
N ILE A 207 17.60 -7.48 5.37
CA ILE A 207 17.48 -7.30 3.92
C ILE A 207 18.70 -6.61 3.33
N ASN A 208 19.11 -7.03 2.13
CA ASN A 208 20.21 -6.39 1.40
C ASN A 208 19.69 -5.33 0.43
N LEU A 209 19.24 -4.19 0.99
CA LEU A 209 18.73 -3.07 0.18
C LEU A 209 19.80 -2.55 -0.80
N ALA A 210 21.08 -2.56 -0.40
CA ALA A 210 22.18 -2.13 -1.24
C ALA A 210 22.34 -3.00 -2.50
N ALA A 211 22.09 -4.31 -2.41
CA ALA A 211 22.11 -5.21 -3.57
C ALA A 211 20.86 -5.06 -4.45
N ALA A 212 19.69 -4.75 -3.86
CA ALA A 212 18.46 -4.52 -4.62
C ALA A 212 18.47 -3.18 -5.40
N GLU A 213 19.16 -2.17 -4.86
CA GLU A 213 19.16 -0.80 -5.35
C GLU A 213 19.49 -0.63 -6.85
N PRO A 214 20.56 -1.25 -7.41
CA PRO A 214 20.89 -1.09 -8.83
C PRO A 214 19.80 -1.64 -9.77
N HIS A 215 18.97 -2.56 -9.29
CA HIS A 215 17.84 -3.10 -10.05
C HIS A 215 16.62 -2.18 -9.95
N LEU A 216 16.28 -1.69 -8.76
CA LEU A 216 15.18 -0.73 -8.58
C LEU A 216 15.38 0.54 -9.41
N ARG A 217 16.62 1.04 -9.52
CA ARG A 217 16.93 2.24 -10.32
C ARG A 217 16.71 2.08 -11.83
N LYS A 218 16.46 0.86 -12.32
CA LYS A 218 16.07 0.61 -13.71
C LYS A 218 14.59 0.89 -13.97
N ILE A 219 13.79 0.99 -12.91
CA ILE A 219 12.37 1.37 -12.98
C ILE A 219 12.33 2.91 -12.97
N PRO A 220 11.90 3.57 -14.06
CA PRO A 220 11.89 5.02 -14.11
C PRO A 220 10.78 5.56 -13.21
N ILE A 221 11.17 6.47 -12.31
CA ILE A 221 10.26 7.18 -11.41
C ILE A 221 10.08 8.59 -11.95
N ASN A 222 8.84 9.05 -12.00
CA ASN A 222 8.55 10.40 -12.44
C ASN A 222 8.50 11.36 -11.25
N TYR A 223 9.64 11.96 -10.93
CA TYR A 223 9.77 12.96 -9.86
C TYR A 223 9.01 14.28 -10.09
N SER A 224 8.38 14.47 -11.26
CA SER A 224 7.46 15.61 -11.47
C SER A 224 6.09 15.40 -10.80
N PHE A 225 5.75 14.16 -10.42
CA PHE A 225 4.57 13.86 -9.64
C PHE A 225 4.91 13.87 -8.14
N SER A 226 4.26 14.75 -7.40
CA SER A 226 4.39 14.79 -5.94
C SER A 226 3.85 13.47 -5.36
N GLY A 227 4.62 12.85 -4.46
CA GLY A 227 4.30 11.54 -3.88
C GLY A 227 5.07 10.37 -4.48
N ASN A 228 5.64 10.52 -5.68
CA ASN A 228 6.41 9.44 -6.30
C ASN A 228 7.88 9.55 -5.90
N SER A 229 8.46 8.49 -5.33
CA SER A 229 9.86 8.51 -4.93
C SER A 229 10.52 7.14 -4.99
N ILE A 230 11.86 7.12 -5.12
CA ILE A 230 12.60 5.86 -5.04
C ILE A 230 12.51 5.27 -3.63
N GLN A 231 12.29 6.10 -2.63
CA GLN A 231 12.09 5.68 -1.26
C GLN A 231 10.80 4.88 -1.09
N ASP A 232 9.71 5.31 -1.69
CA ASP A 232 8.42 4.60 -1.65
C ASP A 232 8.46 3.34 -2.50
N LEU A 233 9.18 3.35 -3.64
CA LEU A 233 9.44 2.13 -4.41
C LEU A 233 10.23 1.08 -3.59
N ARG A 234 11.25 1.50 -2.82
CA ARG A 234 11.99 0.61 -1.92
C ARG A 234 11.09 0.09 -0.80
N LEU A 235 10.25 0.95 -0.23
CA LEU A 235 9.35 0.59 0.85
C LEU A 235 8.29 -0.41 0.37
N SER A 236 7.76 -0.19 -0.83
CA SER A 236 6.88 -1.12 -1.54
C SER A 236 7.56 -2.47 -1.80
N LEU A 237 8.85 -2.49 -2.19
CA LEU A 237 9.61 -3.74 -2.34
C LEU A 237 9.70 -4.50 -1.00
N CYS A 238 9.95 -3.79 0.10
CA CYS A 238 9.99 -4.37 1.44
C CYS A 238 8.62 -4.89 1.90
N GLY A 239 7.54 -4.15 1.62
CA GLY A 239 6.17 -4.59 1.89
C GLY A 239 5.82 -5.84 1.11
N TRP A 240 6.10 -5.84 -0.19
CA TRP A 240 5.92 -7.00 -1.08
C TRP A 240 6.65 -8.24 -0.57
N TYR A 241 7.91 -8.08 -0.17
CA TYR A 241 8.70 -9.14 0.47
C TYR A 241 8.04 -9.65 1.75
N LEU A 242 7.59 -8.75 2.64
CA LEU A 242 6.92 -9.15 3.88
C LEU A 242 5.66 -9.97 3.59
N GLY A 243 4.79 -9.53 2.67
CA GLY A 243 3.58 -10.26 2.29
C GLY A 243 3.87 -11.69 1.79
N GLN A 244 5.04 -11.89 1.17
CA GLN A 244 5.54 -13.18 0.72
C GLN A 244 6.02 -14.06 1.90
N ALA A 245 6.74 -13.44 2.82
CA ALA A 245 7.37 -14.08 3.96
C ALA A 245 6.39 -14.45 5.09
N ILE A 246 5.27 -13.73 5.21
CA ILE A 246 4.25 -13.94 6.26
C ILE A 246 3.72 -15.37 6.30
N ALA A 247 3.66 -16.06 5.16
CA ALA A 247 3.11 -17.42 5.09
C ALA A 247 3.98 -18.48 5.78
N ASN A 248 5.31 -18.33 5.81
CA ASN A 248 6.20 -19.44 6.16
C ASN A 248 7.54 -19.04 6.80
N ARG A 249 7.86 -17.76 6.94
CA ARG A 249 9.17 -17.31 7.40
C ARG A 249 9.22 -16.98 8.89
N PHE A 250 8.15 -16.39 9.41
CA PHE A 250 8.11 -15.88 10.77
C PHE A 250 7.45 -16.91 11.69
N ALA A 251 8.11 -17.22 12.81
CA ALA A 251 7.54 -18.15 13.79
C ALA A 251 6.47 -17.47 14.67
N SER A 252 6.56 -16.16 14.83
CA SER A 252 5.69 -15.38 15.70
C SER A 252 5.46 -13.97 15.16
N ARG A 253 4.51 -13.24 15.76
CA ARG A 253 4.22 -11.85 15.39
C ARG A 253 5.30 -10.90 15.89
N GLU A 254 5.89 -11.25 17.01
CA GLU A 254 7.03 -10.61 17.63
C GLU A 254 8.24 -10.65 16.69
N ASP A 255 8.42 -11.75 15.96
CA ASP A 255 9.46 -11.86 14.92
C ASP A 255 9.20 -10.90 13.75
N VAL A 256 7.94 -10.70 13.36
CA VAL A 256 7.59 -9.70 12.32
C VAL A 256 7.86 -8.29 12.83
N ALA A 257 7.43 -7.95 14.05
CA ALA A 257 7.68 -6.65 14.66
C ALA A 257 9.18 -6.37 14.77
N LYS A 258 9.97 -7.37 15.20
CA LYS A 258 11.44 -7.31 15.25
C LYS A 258 12.03 -7.11 13.86
N TRP A 259 11.53 -7.80 12.84
CA TRP A 259 11.97 -7.62 11.46
C TRP A 259 11.70 -6.21 10.96
N VAL A 260 10.52 -5.63 11.24
CA VAL A 260 10.19 -4.24 10.89
C VAL A 260 11.20 -3.29 11.52
N ARG A 261 11.48 -3.42 12.83
CA ARG A 261 12.47 -2.58 13.53
C ARG A 261 13.86 -2.70 12.93
N ILE A 262 14.36 -3.92 12.72
CA ILE A 262 15.70 -4.15 12.15
C ILE A 262 15.82 -3.57 10.74
N ASN A 263 14.78 -3.72 9.93
CA ASN A 263 14.89 -3.48 8.50
C ASN A 263 14.39 -2.10 8.09
N LEU A 264 13.50 -1.45 8.84
CA LEU A 264 12.86 -0.19 8.44
C LEU A 264 13.13 0.96 9.40
N HIS A 265 13.27 0.69 10.71
CA HIS A 265 13.38 1.70 11.76
C HIS A 265 14.81 2.30 11.85
N ALA A 266 14.91 3.55 12.28
CA ALA A 266 16.12 4.37 12.32
C ALA A 266 16.87 4.31 13.64
#